data_AF-A0AAQ4EC00-F1
#
_entry.id   AF-A0AAQ4EC00-F1
#
_cell.length_a   1.000
_cell.length_b   1.000
_cell.length_c   1.000
_cell.angle_alpha   90.00
_cell.angle_beta   90.00
_cell.angle_gamma   90.00
#
_symmetry.space_group_name_H-M   'P 1'
#
loop_
_entity.id
_entity.type
_entity.pdbx_description
1 polymer ?
#
loop_
_entity_poly.entity_id
_entity_poly.type
_entity_poly.pdbx_seq_one_letter_code
_entity_poly.pdbx_strand_id
1 'polypeptide(L)'
;MLGSNGSDVIARLVCGVVLKEAWPRRYDQRADVFSYGIILCEMIVRLEADPDVLPRTADFGVDRLALRRLCPDDCPPAFLRLALACCQVEPAARPTFQSIVEQLEAMLAGDVDTDSPASDATDDSIGSVQAIWARSRGTQQL
;
A
#
# COMPACT_ATOMS: atom_id res chain seq x y z
N MET A 1 -12.86 -20.16 19.40
CA MET A 1 -11.90 -19.06 19.16
C MET A 1 -12.68 -17.98 18.45
N LEU A 2 -12.79 -16.82 19.08
CA LEU A 2 -13.78 -15.79 18.73
C LEU A 2 -13.53 -15.31 17.30
N GLY A 3 -14.51 -15.51 16.42
CA GLY A 3 -14.56 -14.83 15.13
C GLY A 3 -14.78 -13.35 15.41
N SER A 4 -13.69 -12.59 15.43
CA SER A 4 -13.77 -11.15 15.24
C SER A 4 -14.38 -10.93 13.87
N ASN A 5 -15.49 -10.18 13.77
CA ASN A 5 -15.99 -9.81 12.46
C ASN A 5 -14.93 -8.93 11.77
N GLY A 6 -14.71 -9.07 10.47
CA GLY A 6 -13.67 -8.30 9.73
C GLY A 6 -13.76 -6.77 9.90
N SER A 7 -14.91 -6.24 10.31
CA SER A 7 -15.08 -4.82 10.67
C SER A 7 -14.39 -4.42 12.00
N ASP A 8 -14.30 -5.32 12.96
CA ASP A 8 -13.73 -5.04 14.29
C ASP A 8 -12.20 -4.99 14.25
N VAL A 9 -11.56 -5.75 13.34
CA VAL A 9 -10.10 -5.72 13.15
C VAL A 9 -9.65 -4.41 12.52
N ILE A 10 -10.36 -3.92 11.49
CA ILE A 10 -10.08 -2.61 10.85
C ILE A 10 -10.26 -1.48 11.87
N ALA A 11 -11.34 -1.51 12.65
CA ALA A 11 -11.58 -0.51 13.69
C ALA A 11 -10.45 -0.48 14.73
N ARG A 12 -9.93 -1.64 15.15
CA ARG A 12 -8.77 -1.73 16.06
C ARG A 12 -7.47 -1.20 15.44
N LEU A 13 -7.23 -1.46 14.16
CA LEU A 13 -6.03 -1.00 13.44
C LEU A 13 -5.99 0.51 13.25
N VAL A 14 -7.09 1.08 12.77
CA VAL A 14 -7.22 2.54 12.58
C VAL A 14 -7.11 3.20 13.95
N CYS A 15 -7.77 2.67 14.97
CA CYS A 15 -7.65 3.17 16.33
C CYS A 15 -6.20 3.06 16.84
N GLY A 16 -5.46 1.98 16.63
CA GLY A 16 -4.05 1.86 17.07
C GLY A 16 -3.09 2.85 16.40
N VAL A 17 -3.20 3.03 15.08
CA VAL A 17 -2.41 4.00 14.29
C VAL A 17 -2.78 5.44 14.68
N VAL A 18 -4.08 5.72 14.83
CA VAL A 18 -4.60 7.05 15.16
C VAL A 18 -4.41 7.40 16.65
N LEU A 19 -4.37 6.42 17.56
CA LEU A 19 -4.22 6.64 19.01
C LEU A 19 -2.77 6.82 19.47
N LYS A 20 -1.77 6.35 18.71
CA LYS A 20 -0.36 6.65 19.04
C LYS A 20 -0.07 8.14 18.88
N GLU A 21 -0.87 8.84 18.09
CA GLU A 21 -0.96 10.29 18.10
C GLU A 21 -1.82 10.72 19.29
N ALA A 22 -1.16 10.98 20.42
CA ALA A 22 -1.75 11.55 21.62
C ALA A 22 -2.78 12.65 21.26
N TRP A 23 -4.00 12.48 21.76
CA TRP A 23 -5.00 13.54 21.81
C TRP A 23 -4.34 14.84 22.29
N PRO A 24 -4.33 15.93 21.49
CA PRO A 24 -5.37 16.34 20.57
C PRO A 24 -4.85 16.53 19.13
N ARG A 25 -4.50 15.46 18.42
CA ARG A 25 -4.29 15.55 16.97
C ARG A 25 -5.63 15.34 16.28
N ARG A 26 -6.07 16.35 15.53
CA ARG A 26 -7.41 16.40 14.95
C ARG A 26 -7.54 15.32 13.89
N TYR A 27 -8.52 14.43 14.07
CA TYR A 27 -8.96 13.51 13.03
C TYR A 27 -9.27 14.30 11.75
N ASP A 28 -8.60 13.94 10.66
CA ASP A 28 -8.77 14.53 9.34
C ASP A 28 -9.27 13.49 8.34
N GLN A 29 -9.68 13.92 7.15
CA GLN A 29 -10.09 13.01 6.09
C GLN A 29 -8.98 12.04 5.63
N ARG A 30 -7.73 12.26 6.05
CA ARG A 30 -6.58 11.41 5.70
C ARG A 30 -6.55 10.17 6.58
N ALA A 31 -7.18 10.18 7.74
CA ALA A 31 -7.46 8.97 8.51
C ALA A 31 -8.34 7.99 7.71
N ASP A 32 -9.36 8.50 7.01
CA ASP A 32 -10.22 7.69 6.13
C ASP A 32 -9.47 7.16 4.91
N VAL A 33 -8.49 7.91 4.38
CA VAL A 33 -7.62 7.43 3.30
C VAL A 33 -6.74 6.26 3.77
N PHE A 34 -6.26 6.31 5.01
CA PHE A 34 -5.45 5.22 5.55
C PHE A 34 -6.26 3.94 5.73
N SER A 35 -7.47 4.04 6.30
CA SER A 35 -8.35 2.88 6.45
C SER A 35 -8.74 2.29 5.08
N TYR A 36 -8.98 3.14 4.09
CA TYR A 36 -9.16 2.73 2.70
C TYR A 36 -7.94 1.95 2.17
N GLY A 37 -6.73 2.44 2.41
CA GLY A 37 -5.49 1.75 2.03
C GLY A 37 -5.35 0.35 2.64
N ILE A 38 -5.74 0.18 3.91
CA ILE A 38 -5.74 -1.13 4.58
C ILE A 38 -6.72 -2.10 3.90
N ILE A 39 -7.92 -1.63 3.57
CA ILE A 39 -8.92 -2.42 2.83
C ILE A 39 -8.38 -2.81 1.44
N LEU A 40 -7.70 -1.89 0.74
CA LEU A 40 -7.04 -2.21 -0.53
C LEU A 40 -5.98 -3.30 -0.37
N CYS A 41 -5.16 -3.22 0.68
CA CYS A 41 -4.14 -4.22 0.97
C CYS A 41 -4.76 -5.60 1.23
N GLU A 42 -5.80 -5.67 2.07
CA GLU A 42 -6.57 -6.90 2.33
C GLU A 42 -7.13 -7.52 1.04
N MET A 43 -7.69 -6.70 0.14
CA MET A 43 -8.19 -7.18 -1.14
C MET A 43 -7.08 -7.73 -2.06
N ILE A 44 -5.91 -7.09 -2.08
CA ILE A 44 -4.77 -7.51 -2.91
C ILE A 44 -4.21 -8.84 -2.44
N VAL A 45 -3.88 -8.96 -1.15
CA VAL A 45 -3.26 -10.19 -0.62
C VAL A 45 -4.28 -11.28 -0.25
N ARG A 46 -5.58 -10.93 -0.21
CA ARG A 46 -6.69 -11.81 0.20
C ARG A 46 -6.46 -12.40 1.61
N LEU A 47 -5.84 -11.60 2.46
CA LEU A 47 -5.58 -11.91 3.86
C LEU A 47 -6.36 -10.94 4.73
N GLU A 48 -6.90 -11.44 5.84
CA GLU A 48 -7.56 -10.60 6.83
C GLU A 48 -6.62 -9.48 7.26
N ALA A 49 -7.15 -8.26 7.35
CA ALA A 49 -6.36 -7.08 7.70
C ALA A 49 -5.80 -7.11 9.13
N ASP A 50 -5.99 -8.18 9.90
CA ASP A 50 -5.52 -8.34 11.27
C ASP A 50 -4.01 -8.03 11.39
N PRO A 51 -3.57 -7.26 12.41
CA PRO A 51 -2.16 -6.94 12.60
C PRO A 51 -1.23 -8.16 12.76
N ASP A 52 -1.76 -9.31 13.15
CA ASP A 52 -1.00 -10.57 13.29
C ASP A 52 -0.91 -11.34 11.94
N VAL A 53 -1.72 -10.97 10.94
CA VAL A 53 -1.83 -11.66 9.64
C VAL A 53 -1.27 -10.81 8.51
N LEU A 54 -1.71 -9.56 8.40
CA LEU A 54 -1.21 -8.62 7.40
C LEU A 54 0.14 -8.06 7.86
N PRO A 55 1.21 -8.13 7.05
CA PRO A 55 2.52 -7.64 7.49
C PRO A 55 2.52 -6.15 7.88
N ARG A 56 2.84 -5.87 9.15
CA ARG A 56 2.94 -4.51 9.70
C ARG A 56 4.36 -4.15 10.12
N THR A 57 4.67 -2.88 10.06
CA THR A 57 5.89 -2.30 10.63
C THR A 57 5.65 -1.88 12.10
N ALA A 58 6.73 -1.69 12.87
CA ALA A 58 6.65 -1.36 14.31
C ALA A 58 5.98 0.00 14.62
N ASP A 59 5.88 0.86 13.62
CA ASP A 59 5.17 2.14 13.61
C ASP A 59 3.71 2.03 13.13
N PHE A 60 3.16 0.81 13.07
CA PHE A 60 1.80 0.52 12.61
C PHE A 60 1.54 0.83 11.13
N GLY A 61 2.59 1.05 10.34
CA GLY A 61 2.53 1.06 8.87
C GLY A 61 2.36 -0.34 8.28
N VAL A 62 2.17 -0.40 6.97
CA VAL A 62 2.19 -1.66 6.21
C VAL A 62 3.64 -1.96 5.79
N ASP A 63 4.09 -3.21 6.02
CA ASP A 63 5.38 -3.65 5.49
C ASP A 63 5.29 -3.85 3.97
N ARG A 64 5.81 -2.87 3.24
CA ARG A 64 5.78 -2.82 1.78
C ARG A 64 6.50 -4.01 1.15
N LEU A 65 7.62 -4.44 1.73
CA LEU A 65 8.43 -5.51 1.16
C LEU A 65 7.74 -6.85 1.34
N ALA A 66 7.22 -7.10 2.54
CA ALA A 66 6.46 -8.31 2.83
C ALA A 66 5.17 -8.36 2.00
N LEU A 67 4.43 -7.26 1.90
CA LEU A 67 3.19 -7.22 1.13
C LEU A 67 3.43 -7.40 -0.37
N ARG A 68 4.53 -6.87 -0.92
CA ARG A 68 4.93 -7.11 -2.31
C ARG A 68 5.25 -8.58 -2.60
N ARG A 69 5.75 -9.33 -1.62
CA ARG A 69 6.02 -10.78 -1.76
C ARG A 69 4.75 -11.63 -1.68
N LEU A 70 3.74 -11.14 -0.97
CA LEU A 70 2.43 -11.78 -0.85
C LEU A 70 1.48 -11.41 -1.99
N CYS A 71 1.76 -10.29 -2.67
CA CYS A 71 0.96 -9.80 -3.78
C CYS A 71 0.95 -10.82 -4.93
N PRO A 72 -0.24 -11.23 -5.38
CA PRO A 72 -0.38 -12.08 -6.56
C PRO A 72 0.19 -11.44 -7.85
N ASP A 73 0.63 -12.27 -8.79
CA ASP A 73 1.21 -11.83 -10.07
C ASP A 73 0.19 -11.18 -11.01
N ASP A 74 -1.12 -11.40 -10.80
CA ASP A 74 -2.22 -10.80 -11.56
C ASP A 74 -2.55 -9.37 -11.11
N CYS A 75 -1.98 -8.90 -9.99
CA CYS A 75 -2.22 -7.56 -9.48
C CYS A 75 -1.41 -6.51 -10.27
N PRO A 76 -2.06 -5.49 -10.86
CA PRO A 76 -1.36 -4.41 -11.53
C PRO A 76 -0.38 -3.70 -10.56
N PRO A 77 0.91 -3.51 -10.92
CA PRO A 77 1.88 -2.87 -10.04
C PRO A 77 1.46 -1.45 -9.62
N ALA A 78 0.74 -0.74 -10.49
CA ALA A 78 0.21 0.59 -10.20
C ALA A 78 -0.85 0.56 -9.08
N PHE A 79 -1.68 -0.48 -9.04
CA PHE A 79 -2.71 -0.64 -8.02
C PHE A 79 -2.10 -0.95 -6.64
N LEU A 80 -1.08 -1.82 -6.59
CA LEU A 80 -0.32 -2.06 -5.37
C LEU A 80 0.36 -0.78 -4.86
N ARG A 81 1.00 0.01 -5.73
CA ARG A 81 1.61 1.29 -5.35
C ARG A 81 0.59 2.25 -4.75
N LEU A 82 -0.60 2.36 -5.34
CA LEU A 82 -1.66 3.21 -4.84
C LEU A 82 -2.13 2.78 -3.44
N ALA A 83 -2.31 1.48 -3.22
CA ALA A 83 -2.66 0.93 -1.91
C ALA A 83 -1.61 1.28 -0.84
N LEU A 84 -0.31 1.12 -1.17
CA LEU A 84 0.79 1.46 -0.27
C LEU A 84 0.90 2.97 -0.03
N ALA A 85 0.62 3.80 -1.03
CA ALA A 85 0.59 5.27 -0.90
C ALA A 85 -0.55 5.74 0.03
N CYS A 86 -1.69 5.06 0.04
CA CYS A 86 -2.76 5.34 0.99
C CYS A 86 -2.36 4.95 2.43
N CYS A 87 -1.51 3.93 2.60
CA CYS A 87 -1.05 3.41 3.88
C CYS A 87 0.18 4.15 4.46
N GLN A 88 0.51 5.34 3.98
CA GLN A 88 1.63 6.13 4.53
C GLN A 88 1.36 6.50 6.00
N VAL A 89 2.36 6.35 6.86
CA VAL A 89 2.23 6.69 8.28
C VAL A 89 2.00 8.19 8.44
N GLU A 90 2.76 9.01 7.72
CA GLU A 90 2.59 10.46 7.67
C GLU A 90 1.29 10.83 6.92
N PRO A 91 0.29 11.48 7.57
CA PRO A 91 -0.96 11.86 6.91
C PRO A 91 -0.74 12.78 5.71
N ALA A 92 0.26 13.67 5.75
CA ALA A 92 0.56 14.57 4.64
C ALA A 92 1.08 13.90 3.37
N ALA A 93 1.65 12.70 3.50
CA ALA A 93 2.12 11.91 2.37
C ALA A 93 1.01 11.10 1.69
N ARG A 94 -0.19 11.03 2.29
CA ARG A 94 -1.33 10.30 1.72
C ARG A 94 -1.98 11.09 0.58
N PRO A 95 -2.36 10.44 -0.53
CA PRO A 95 -3.10 11.09 -1.60
C PRO A 95 -4.50 11.51 -1.14
N THR A 96 -5.11 12.46 -1.84
CA THR A 96 -6.53 12.80 -1.63
C THR A 96 -7.41 11.77 -2.33
N PHE A 97 -8.65 11.57 -1.87
CA PHE A 97 -9.60 10.71 -2.58
C PHE A 97 -9.80 11.10 -4.04
N GLN A 98 -9.78 12.40 -4.36
CA GLN A 98 -9.83 12.86 -5.74
C GLN A 98 -8.66 12.29 -6.56
N SER A 99 -7.43 12.43 -6.06
CA SER A 99 -6.24 11.89 -6.73
C SER A 99 -6.24 10.36 -6.81
N ILE A 100 -6.82 9.67 -5.82
CA ILE A 100 -7.00 8.22 -5.85
C ILE A 100 -7.93 7.83 -7.01
N VAL A 101 -9.08 8.49 -7.15
CA VAL A 101 -10.04 8.23 -8.23
C VAL A 101 -9.41 8.47 -9.60
N GLU A 102 -8.73 9.61 -9.79
CA GLU A 102 -8.03 9.94 -11.04
C GLU A 102 -7.00 8.86 -11.42
N GLN A 103 -6.24 8.35 -10.45
CA GLN A 103 -5.28 7.26 -10.68
C GLN A 103 -5.96 5.94 -11.04
N LEU A 104 -7.07 5.60 -10.39
CA LEU A 104 -7.83 4.38 -10.69
C LEU A 104 -8.46 4.46 -12.09
N GLU A 105 -9.01 5.61 -12.46
CA GLU A 105 -9.57 5.84 -13.80
C GLU A 105 -8.49 5.73 -14.88
N ALA A 106 -7.30 6.30 -14.66
CA ALA A 106 -6.17 6.17 -15.57
C ALA A 106 -5.70 4.70 -15.72
N MET A 107 -5.70 3.93 -14.63
CA MET A 107 -5.40 2.48 -14.68
C MET A 107 -6.41 1.71 -15.52
N LEU A 108 -7.69 2.07 -15.43
CA LEU A 108 -8.76 1.44 -16.21
C LEU A 108 -8.73 1.84 -17.69
N ALA A 109 -8.33 3.09 -17.98
CA ALA A 109 -8.17 3.60 -19.35
C ALA A 109 -6.96 2.99 -20.10
N GLY A 110 -6.00 2.41 -19.36
CA GLY A 110 -4.77 1.85 -19.93
C GLY A 110 -3.65 2.88 -20.12
N ASP A 111 -3.80 4.09 -19.60
CA ASP A 111 -2.90 5.23 -19.81
C ASP A 111 -1.69 5.25 -18.84
N VAL A 112 -1.36 4.13 -18.20
CA VAL A 112 -0.31 4.08 -17.17
C VAL A 112 1.04 3.72 -17.79
N ASP A 113 1.82 4.76 -18.11
CA ASP A 113 3.24 4.63 -18.40
C ASP A 113 3.95 3.97 -17.21
N THR A 114 4.51 2.80 -17.48
CA THR A 114 4.99 1.84 -16.47
C THR A 114 6.38 2.15 -15.90
N ASP A 115 6.93 3.36 -16.10
CA ASP A 115 8.38 3.59 -15.86
C ASP A 115 8.75 4.93 -15.20
N SER A 116 7.86 5.54 -14.41
CA SER A 116 8.31 6.60 -13.49
C SER A 116 8.77 6.00 -12.17
N PRO A 117 10.09 6.03 -11.83
CA PRO A 117 10.55 5.64 -10.52
C PRO A 117 9.90 6.57 -9.51
N ALA A 118 9.18 5.99 -8.56
CA ALA A 118 8.83 6.70 -7.35
C ALA A 118 10.11 7.34 -6.82
N SER A 119 10.13 8.67 -6.69
CA SER A 119 11.17 9.37 -5.94
C SER A 119 10.99 9.07 -4.46
N ASP A 120 11.20 7.80 -4.06
CA ASP A 120 11.38 7.40 -2.68
C ASP A 120 12.83 7.75 -2.33
N ALA A 121 13.03 9.01 -1.96
CA ALA A 121 14.21 9.43 -1.22
C ALA A 121 14.09 8.90 0.22
N THR A 122 14.58 7.68 0.44
CA THR A 122 15.25 7.26 1.68
C THR A 122 16.23 6.15 1.32
N ASP A 123 17.50 6.56 1.24
CA ASP A 123 18.66 5.69 1.25
C ASP A 123 18.67 4.89 2.55
N ASP A 124 18.55 3.57 2.43
CA ASP A 124 19.27 2.64 3.29
C ASP A 124 19.79 1.50 2.41
N SER A 125 21.11 1.45 2.32
CA SER A 125 21.88 0.64 1.40
C SER A 125 21.70 -0.87 1.59
N ILE A 126 20.96 -1.54 0.70
CA ILE A 126 21.20 -2.95 0.31
C ILE A 126 20.93 -3.13 -1.19
N GLY A 127 22.01 -3.26 -1.97
CA GLY A 127 22.10 -4.03 -3.21
C GLY A 127 21.01 -3.85 -4.28
N SER A 128 21.18 -2.86 -5.16
CA SER A 128 20.95 -2.94 -6.61
C SER A 128 19.90 -3.95 -7.14
N VAL A 129 18.61 -3.72 -6.92
CA VAL A 129 17.51 -4.56 -7.46
C VAL A 129 17.20 -4.24 -8.96
N GLN A 130 17.92 -3.31 -9.58
CA GLN A 130 17.80 -3.02 -11.02
C GLN A 130 18.21 -4.20 -11.94
N ALA A 131 18.79 -5.28 -11.40
CA ALA A 131 19.25 -6.43 -12.19
C ALA A 131 18.15 -7.47 -12.52
N ILE A 132 16.96 -7.41 -11.90
CA ILE A 132 15.94 -8.48 -12.03
C ILE A 132 14.93 -8.20 -13.15
N TRP A 133 14.62 -6.93 -13.44
CA TRP A 133 13.63 -6.56 -14.47
C TRP A 133 14.17 -6.55 -15.91
N ALA A 134 15.48 -6.67 -16.11
CA ALA A 134 16.10 -6.56 -17.44
C ALA A 134 16.09 -7.86 -18.28
N ARG A 135 15.57 -8.99 -17.76
CA ARG A 135 15.73 -10.30 -18.42
C ARG A 135 14.57 -10.74 -19.31
N SER A 136 13.47 -10.00 -19.36
CA SER A 136 12.28 -10.40 -20.13
C SER A 136 11.85 -9.35 -21.14
N ARG A 137 12.76 -8.95 -22.04
CA ARG A 137 12.39 -8.46 -23.37
C ARG A 137 13.18 -9.25 -24.39
N GLY A 138 12.44 -10.08 -25.14
CA GLY A 138 13.00 -10.98 -26.14
C GLY A 138 13.83 -10.23 -27.18
N THR A 139 14.96 -10.83 -27.54
CA THR A 139 15.61 -10.62 -28.83
C THR A 139 15.54 -11.94 -29.57
N GLN A 140 14.47 -12.09 -30.33
CA GLN A 140 14.47 -12.93 -31.52
C GLN A 140 15.03 -12.03 -32.63
N GLN A 141 16.29 -12.22 -33.02
CA GLN A 141 16.75 -11.79 -34.34
C GLN A 141 18.01 -12.53 -34.78
N LEU A 142 17.80 -13.29 -35.86
CA LEU A 142 18.73 -13.96 -36.80
C LEU A 142 19.47 -15.20 -36.31
#